data_AF-L9Z607-F1
#
_entry.id   AF-L9Z607-F1
#
_cell.length_a   1.000
_cell.length_b   1.000
_cell.length_c   1.000
_cell.angle_alpha   90.00
_cell.angle_beta   90.00
_cell.angle_gamma   90.00
#
_symmetry.space_group_name_H-M   'P 1'
#
loop_
_entity.id
_entity.type
_entity.pdbx_description
1 polymer ?
#
loop_
_entity_poly.entity_id
_entity_poly.type
_entity_poly.pdbx_seq_one_letter_code
_entity_poly.pdbx_strand_id
1 'polypeptide(L)'
;MTRFAAAESTERRSLYVDAITAHRERESAFLTVEADEKALEANGETPSERGPDTGESDGSTDPGVPWVQFGDGTINLDCTDEELEALKRLLKSFPAFKIDDLIRPEEAEGVNVRISAKADANRIAQFIDRLFLEVYDLPAAFRVWVVDI
;
A
#
# COMPACT_ATOMS: atom_id res chain seq x y z
N MET A 1 -6.38 -0.04 18.67
CA MET A 1 -6.30 -0.16 17.20
C MET A 1 -6.77 -1.55 16.82
N THR A 2 -7.78 -1.66 15.97
CA THR A 2 -8.29 -2.95 15.51
C THR A 2 -7.55 -3.31 14.23
N ARG A 3 -6.75 -4.39 14.26
CA ARG A 3 -6.07 -4.92 13.08
C ARG A 3 -6.91 -6.05 12.49
N PHE A 4 -7.23 -5.94 11.20
CA PHE A 4 -7.92 -6.99 10.46
C PHE A 4 -6.97 -7.55 9.39
N ALA A 5 -7.03 -8.86 9.15
CA ALA A 5 -6.13 -9.54 8.23
C ALA A 5 -6.87 -10.45 7.25
N ALA A 6 -6.32 -10.55 6.04
CA ALA A 6 -6.73 -11.47 4.98
C ALA A 6 -5.52 -11.85 4.13
N ALA A 7 -5.48 -13.09 3.62
CA ALA A 7 -4.37 -13.62 2.82
C ALA A 7 -4.78 -14.10 1.43
N GLU A 8 -6.07 -14.37 1.19
CA GLU A 8 -6.60 -14.71 -0.14
C GLU A 8 -7.10 -13.44 -0.85
N SER A 9 -6.91 -13.34 -2.18
CA SER A 9 -7.25 -12.11 -2.94
C SER A 9 -8.73 -11.70 -2.82
N THR A 10 -9.65 -12.65 -2.66
CA THR A 10 -11.07 -12.33 -2.46
C THR A 10 -11.34 -11.80 -1.06
N GLU A 11 -10.71 -12.38 -0.04
CA GLU A 11 -10.83 -11.92 1.35
C GLU A 11 -10.18 -10.54 1.53
N ARG A 12 -9.00 -10.32 0.95
CA ARG A 12 -8.32 -9.00 0.98
C ARG A 12 -9.18 -7.92 0.34
N ARG A 13 -9.76 -8.19 -0.82
CA ARG A 13 -10.65 -7.23 -1.49
C ARG A 13 -11.89 -6.94 -0.65
N SER A 14 -12.49 -7.93 -0.01
CA SER A 14 -13.61 -7.71 0.92
C SER A 14 -13.18 -6.82 2.08
N LEU A 15 -12.04 -7.12 2.69
CA LEU A 15 -11.48 -6.34 3.80
C LEU A 15 -11.23 -4.88 3.40
N TYR A 16 -10.69 -4.62 2.20
CA TYR A 16 -10.48 -3.26 1.71
C TYR A 16 -11.80 -2.51 1.50
N VAL A 17 -12.82 -3.17 0.94
CA VAL A 17 -14.16 -2.57 0.76
C VAL A 17 -14.76 -2.17 2.11
N ASP A 18 -14.70 -3.06 3.09
CA ASP A 18 -15.22 -2.82 4.43
C ASP A 18 -14.48 -1.66 5.11
N ALA A 19 -13.15 -1.63 4.98
CA ALA A 19 -12.32 -0.56 5.50
C ALA A 19 -12.62 0.81 4.87
N ILE A 20 -12.72 0.88 3.53
CA ILE A 20 -13.04 2.12 2.80
C ILE A 20 -14.43 2.61 3.19
N THR A 21 -15.38 1.69 3.36
CA THR A 21 -16.74 2.03 3.79
C THR A 21 -16.73 2.59 5.21
N ALA A 22 -16.07 1.91 6.14
CA ALA A 22 -15.94 2.36 7.52
C ALA A 22 -15.23 3.72 7.63
N HIS A 23 -14.15 3.94 6.88
CA HIS A 23 -13.45 5.23 6.82
C HIS A 23 -14.39 6.37 6.36
N ARG A 24 -15.18 6.13 5.31
CA ARG A 24 -16.15 7.12 4.79
C ARG A 24 -17.28 7.40 5.78
N GLU A 25 -17.80 6.37 6.44
CA GLU A 25 -18.86 6.50 7.44
C GLU A 25 -18.40 7.24 8.71
N ARG A 26 -17.12 7.09 9.07
CA ARG A 26 -16.53 7.73 10.25
C ARG A 26 -15.95 9.10 9.97
N GLU A 27 -15.85 9.49 8.70
CA GLU A 27 -15.18 10.72 8.26
C GLU A 27 -13.75 10.82 8.81
N SER A 28 -13.06 9.69 8.88
CA SER A 28 -11.68 9.62 9.35
C SER A 28 -10.75 10.32 8.37
N ALA A 29 -9.60 10.81 8.84
CA ALA A 29 -8.66 11.54 7.98
C ALA A 29 -8.11 10.68 6.85
N PHE A 30 -7.81 9.41 7.14
CA PHE A 30 -7.33 8.41 6.21
C PHE A 30 -7.65 7.00 6.74
N LEU A 31 -7.32 5.99 5.95
CA LEU A 31 -7.09 4.61 6.37
C LEU A 31 -5.76 4.15 5.77
N THR A 32 -5.06 3.25 6.46
CA THR A 32 -3.79 2.70 5.97
C THR A 32 -3.89 1.18 5.85
N VAL A 33 -3.37 0.65 4.75
CA VAL A 33 -3.22 -0.78 4.48
C VAL A 33 -1.73 -1.10 4.39
N GLU A 34 -1.27 -2.01 5.22
CA GLU A 34 0.14 -2.41 5.31
C GLU A 34 0.26 -3.89 4.92
N ALA A 35 1.28 -4.23 4.13
CA ALA A 35 1.64 -5.63 3.92
C ALA A 35 2.14 -6.25 5.24
N ASP A 36 2.07 -7.57 5.36
CA ASP A 36 2.74 -8.28 6.44
C ASP A 36 4.24 -8.35 6.14
N GLU A 37 5.09 -8.12 7.14
CA GLU A 37 6.56 -8.20 7.02
C GLU A 37 7.03 -9.52 6.41
N LYS A 38 6.30 -10.62 6.70
CA LYS A 38 6.60 -11.95 6.16
C LYS A 38 6.27 -12.10 4.68
N ALA A 39 5.56 -11.14 4.08
CA ALA A 39 5.29 -11.14 2.65
C ALA A 39 6.57 -10.94 1.83
N LEU A 40 7.54 -10.19 2.38
CA LEU A 40 8.84 -9.94 1.74
C LEU A 40 9.77 -11.17 1.84
N GLU A 41 9.70 -11.91 2.95
CA GLU A 41 10.47 -13.16 3.17
C GLU A 41 10.24 -14.22 2.08
N ALA A 42 9.04 -14.26 1.51
CA ALA A 42 8.63 -15.26 0.53
C ALA A 42 9.25 -15.04 -0.86
N ASN A 43 9.73 -13.84 -1.17
CA ASN A 43 10.38 -13.50 -2.45
C ASN A 43 11.91 -13.61 -2.42
N GLY A 44 12.50 -14.04 -1.29
CA GLY A 44 13.94 -14.19 -1.14
C GLY A 44 14.67 -12.90 -0.75
N GLU A 45 13.93 -11.82 -0.51
CA GLU A 45 14.41 -10.64 0.19
C GLU A 45 14.33 -10.94 1.69
N THR A 46 15.45 -11.36 2.28
CA THR A 46 15.53 -11.51 3.75
C THR A 46 15.29 -10.14 4.37
N PRO A 47 14.22 -9.95 5.16
CA PRO A 47 14.11 -8.81 6.05
C PRO A 47 15.33 -8.90 6.95
N SER A 48 16.20 -7.90 6.89
CA SER A 48 17.32 -7.81 7.82
C SER A 48 16.76 -7.98 9.22
N GLU A 49 17.27 -8.95 9.98
CA GLU A 49 16.77 -9.36 11.29
C GLU A 49 16.60 -8.12 12.20
N ARG A 50 15.38 -7.58 12.28
CA ARG A 50 15.08 -6.48 13.20
C ARG A 50 15.11 -7.04 14.61
N GLY A 51 16.21 -6.77 15.31
CA GLY A 51 16.30 -6.87 16.75
C GLY A 51 15.21 -6.04 17.43
N PRO A 52 14.87 -6.34 18.68
CA PRO A 52 13.75 -5.69 19.33
C PRO A 52 14.12 -4.24 19.68
N ASP A 53 13.22 -3.36 19.25
CA ASP A 53 12.87 -2.10 19.90
C ASP A 53 13.79 -0.89 19.74
N THR A 54 13.13 0.26 19.82
CA THR A 54 13.58 1.66 19.89
C THR A 54 13.90 2.35 18.56
N GLY A 55 13.23 3.51 18.39
CA GLY A 55 13.20 4.28 17.16
C GLY A 55 14.53 4.91 16.75
N GLU A 56 14.41 5.78 15.74
CA GLU A 56 15.46 6.35 14.90
C GLU A 56 15.65 5.50 13.63
N SER A 57 14.91 5.88 12.58
CA SER A 57 15.24 5.56 11.19
C SER A 57 16.67 6.03 10.93
N ASP A 58 17.64 5.14 11.09
CA ASP A 58 19.00 5.33 10.64
C ASP A 58 19.24 4.45 9.40
N GLY A 59 19.22 5.10 8.23
CA GLY A 59 20.01 4.73 7.05
C GLY A 59 19.91 3.33 6.47
N SER A 60 18.84 2.56 6.71
CA SER A 60 18.59 1.32 5.96
C SER A 60 17.86 1.63 4.66
N THR A 61 18.55 1.51 3.52
CA THR A 61 18.08 1.66 2.14
C THR A 61 16.99 0.65 1.72
N ASP A 62 16.41 -0.09 2.67
CA ASP A 62 15.28 -0.96 2.40
C ASP A 62 14.00 -0.11 2.40
N PRO A 63 13.16 -0.13 1.35
CA PRO A 63 11.94 0.68 1.28
C PRO A 63 10.93 0.33 2.39
N GLY A 64 11.23 -0.68 3.22
CA GLY A 64 10.42 -1.09 4.34
C GLY A 64 9.21 -1.88 3.86
N VAL A 65 8.30 -2.15 4.79
CA VAL A 65 7.09 -2.91 4.50
C VAL A 65 6.17 -2.07 3.61
N PRO A 66 5.75 -2.58 2.43
CA PRO A 66 4.88 -1.82 1.54
C PRO A 66 3.58 -1.41 2.23
N TRP A 67 3.20 -0.15 2.04
CA TRP A 67 1.97 0.42 2.59
C TRP A 67 1.23 1.28 1.56
N VAL A 68 -0.07 1.43 1.79
CA VAL A 68 -0.96 2.24 0.97
C VAL A 68 -1.93 2.96 1.89
N GLN A 69 -1.99 4.29 1.77
CA GLN A 69 -2.94 5.11 2.50
C GLN A 69 -4.04 5.61 1.56
N PHE A 70 -5.29 5.62 2.02
CA PHE A 70 -6.42 6.19 1.31
C PHE A 70 -7.12 7.23 2.18
N GLY A 71 -7.33 8.43 1.64
CA GLY A 71 -8.05 9.52 2.31
C GLY A 71 -8.50 10.56 1.30
N ASP A 72 -9.70 11.11 1.49
CA ASP A 72 -10.28 12.15 0.62
C ASP A 72 -10.19 11.84 -0.89
N GLY A 73 -10.46 10.58 -1.27
CA GLY A 73 -10.40 10.15 -2.66
C GLY A 73 -8.99 10.15 -3.27
N THR A 74 -7.95 10.20 -2.44
CA THR A 74 -6.54 10.14 -2.83
C THR A 74 -5.91 8.87 -2.25
N ILE A 75 -5.12 8.18 -3.06
CA ILE A 75 -4.25 7.08 -2.65
C ILE A 75 -2.83 7.63 -2.56
N ASN A 76 -2.17 7.41 -1.43
CA ASN A 76 -0.78 7.76 -1.19
C ASN A 76 0.04 6.50 -0.93
N LEU A 77 1.21 6.41 -1.55
CA LEU A 77 2.16 5.32 -1.36
C LEU A 77 3.59 5.79 -1.62
N ASP A 78 4.57 5.03 -1.14
CA ASP A 78 5.98 5.21 -1.49
C ASP A 78 6.44 4.05 -2.35
N CYS A 79 7.20 4.35 -3.40
CA CYS A 79 7.73 3.30 -4.26
C CYS A 79 9.11 3.69 -4.82
N THR A 80 9.87 2.70 -5.24
CA THR A 80 11.11 2.90 -5.99
C THR A 80 10.83 3.41 -7.41
N ASP A 81 11.86 3.82 -8.14
CA ASP A 81 11.72 4.22 -9.55
C ASP A 81 11.24 3.05 -10.45
N GLU A 82 11.66 1.81 -10.15
CA GLU A 82 11.21 0.63 -10.89
C GLU A 82 9.73 0.34 -10.64
N GLU A 83 9.33 0.39 -9.37
CA GLU A 83 7.94 0.24 -8.95
C GLU A 83 7.07 1.37 -9.51
N LEU A 84 7.56 2.60 -9.61
CA LEU A 84 6.84 3.71 -10.24
C LEU A 84 6.53 3.41 -11.72
N GLU A 85 7.46 2.79 -12.44
CA GLU A 85 7.20 2.35 -13.82
C GLU A 85 6.19 1.20 -13.88
N ALA A 86 6.20 0.28 -12.92
CA ALA A 86 5.17 -0.76 -12.79
C ALA A 86 3.78 -0.15 -12.48
N LEU A 87 3.72 0.81 -11.56
CA LEU A 87 2.51 1.56 -11.22
C LEU A 87 1.92 2.28 -12.44
N LYS A 88 2.75 2.97 -13.23
CA LYS A 88 2.32 3.61 -14.48
C LYS A 88 1.73 2.61 -15.47
N ARG A 89 2.24 1.37 -15.52
CA ARG A 89 1.65 0.30 -16.34
C ARG A 89 0.31 -0.14 -15.78
N LEU A 90 0.21 -0.37 -14.47
CA LEU A 90 -1.03 -0.75 -13.80
C LEU A 90 -2.15 0.27 -14.02
N LEU A 91 -1.85 1.57 -13.91
CA LEU A 91 -2.81 2.66 -14.11
C LEU A 91 -3.48 2.66 -15.49
N LYS A 92 -2.84 2.08 -16.52
CA LYS A 92 -3.47 1.94 -17.85
C LYS A 92 -4.72 1.05 -17.82
N SER A 93 -4.80 0.11 -16.88
CA SER A 93 -5.96 -0.76 -16.64
C SER A 93 -7.01 -0.12 -15.72
N PHE A 94 -6.70 1.04 -15.14
CA PHE A 94 -7.50 1.74 -14.15
C PHE A 94 -7.69 3.22 -14.54
N PRO A 95 -8.47 3.53 -15.61
CA PRO A 95 -8.55 4.88 -16.18
C PRO A 95 -9.18 5.94 -15.26
N ALA A 96 -9.85 5.52 -14.19
CA ALA A 96 -10.39 6.42 -13.16
C ALA A 96 -9.32 6.92 -12.17
N PHE A 97 -8.10 6.39 -12.26
CA PHE A 97 -6.99 6.67 -11.35
C PHE A 97 -5.91 7.44 -12.09
N LYS A 98 -5.38 8.51 -11.48
CA LYS A 98 -4.34 9.35 -12.09
C LYS A 98 -3.33 9.77 -11.06
N ILE A 99 -2.05 9.77 -11.44
CA ILE A 99 -0.99 10.38 -10.62
C ILE A 99 -1.22 11.89 -10.64
N ASP A 100 -1.47 12.45 -9.46
CA ASP A 100 -1.65 13.88 -9.26
C ASP A 100 -0.35 14.54 -8.81
N ASP A 101 0.49 13.83 -8.05
CA ASP A 101 1.75 14.36 -7.51
C ASP A 101 2.82 13.27 -7.37
N LEU A 102 4.09 13.69 -7.46
CA LEU A 102 5.29 12.88 -7.30
C LEU A 102 6.34 13.66 -6.50
N ILE A 103 6.64 13.20 -5.29
CA ILE A 103 7.60 13.84 -4.39
C ILE A 103 8.82 12.94 -4.27
N ARG A 104 10.00 13.47 -4.58
CA ARG A 104 11.29 12.78 -4.44
C ARG A 104 12.07 13.46 -3.31
N PRO A 105 12.12 12.87 -2.11
CA PRO A 105 12.87 13.44 -0.99
C PRO A 105 14.37 13.47 -1.31
N GLU A 106 15.09 14.48 -0.82
CA GLU A 106 16.55 14.54 -0.96
C GLU A 106 17.26 13.60 0.04
N GLU A 107 16.58 13.25 1.13
CA GLU A 107 17.13 12.48 2.26
C GLU A 107 16.75 10.98 2.25
N ALA A 108 15.99 10.54 1.24
CA ALA A 108 15.55 9.15 1.14
C ALA A 108 15.54 8.66 -0.32
N GLU A 109 15.91 7.40 -0.52
CA GLU A 109 15.82 6.74 -1.82
C GLU A 109 14.39 6.22 -2.02
N GLY A 110 13.54 7.04 -2.65
CA GLY A 110 12.15 6.68 -2.92
C GLY A 110 11.37 7.79 -3.60
N VAL A 111 10.20 7.44 -4.14
CA VAL A 111 9.24 8.38 -4.73
C VAL A 111 7.92 8.23 -3.99
N ASN A 112 7.49 9.28 -3.30
CA ASN A 112 6.13 9.35 -2.78
C ASN A 112 5.18 9.72 -3.92
N VAL A 113 4.14 8.91 -4.12
CA VAL A 113 3.18 9.05 -5.21
C VAL A 113 1.79 9.31 -4.65
N ARG A 114 1.12 10.33 -5.18
CA ARG A 114 -0.29 10.62 -4.90
C ARG A 114 -1.14 10.37 -6.12
N ILE A 115 -2.20 9.60 -5.94
CA ILE A 115 -3.09 9.17 -7.00
C ILE A 115 -4.52 9.60 -6.69
N SER A 116 -5.15 10.40 -7.54
CA SER A 116 -6.60 10.59 -7.44
C SER A 116 -7.33 9.29 -7.75
N ALA A 117 -8.25 8.91 -6.88
CA ALA A 117 -9.03 7.67 -6.92
C ALA A 117 -10.53 7.98 -6.77
N LYS A 118 -11.10 8.66 -7.77
CA LYS A 118 -12.54 8.99 -7.82
C LYS A 118 -13.35 7.79 -8.29
N ALA A 119 -13.38 6.74 -7.48
CA ALA A 119 -14.08 5.49 -7.78
C ALA A 119 -14.84 4.94 -6.56
N ASP A 120 -15.71 3.96 -6.80
CA ASP A 120 -16.40 3.24 -5.74
C ASP A 120 -15.44 2.33 -4.94
N ALA A 121 -15.88 1.89 -3.76
CA ALA A 121 -15.04 1.12 -2.85
C ALA A 121 -14.54 -0.21 -3.46
N ASN A 122 -15.35 -0.89 -4.28
CA ASN A 122 -14.93 -2.13 -4.92
C ASN A 122 -13.82 -1.87 -5.93
N ARG A 123 -13.93 -0.79 -6.70
CA ARG A 123 -12.91 -0.45 -7.69
C ARG A 123 -11.59 -0.01 -7.04
N ILE A 124 -11.65 0.73 -5.93
CA ILE A 124 -10.47 1.09 -5.13
C ILE A 124 -9.84 -0.17 -4.52
N ALA A 125 -10.63 -1.06 -3.92
CA ALA A 125 -10.15 -2.32 -3.35
C ALA A 125 -9.45 -3.21 -4.40
N GLN A 126 -9.99 -3.31 -5.61
CA GLN A 126 -9.34 -4.02 -6.71
C GLN A 126 -8.00 -3.40 -7.09
N PHE A 127 -7.93 -2.07 -7.12
CA PHE A 127 -6.69 -1.36 -7.44
C PHE A 127 -5.62 -1.60 -6.37
N ILE A 128 -5.98 -1.48 -5.09
CA ILE A 128 -5.06 -1.72 -3.96
C ILE A 128 -4.52 -3.16 -4.00
N ASP A 129 -5.37 -4.17 -4.22
CA ASP A 129 -4.93 -5.57 -4.30
C ASP A 129 -3.93 -5.78 -5.46
N ARG A 130 -4.20 -5.19 -6.65
CA ARG A 130 -3.28 -5.28 -7.79
C ARG A 130 -2.00 -4.50 -7.57
N LEU A 131 -2.04 -3.41 -6.82
CA LEU A 131 -0.86 -2.62 -6.52
C LEU A 131 0.14 -3.45 -5.70
N PHE A 132 -0.32 -4.15 -4.65
CA PHE A 132 0.54 -5.06 -3.91
C PHE A 132 1.09 -6.23 -4.75
N LEU A 133 0.27 -6.82 -5.61
CA LEU A 133 0.68 -7.97 -6.42
C LEU A 133 1.58 -7.61 -7.61
N GLU A 134 1.35 -6.47 -8.26
CA GLU A 134 2.00 -6.15 -9.55
C GLU A 134 3.03 -5.03 -9.45
N VAL A 135 2.91 -4.14 -8.46
CA VAL A 135 3.85 -3.03 -8.26
C VAL A 135 4.92 -3.43 -7.26
N TYR A 136 4.51 -3.90 -6.08
CA TYR A 136 5.42 -4.40 -5.04
C TYR A 136 5.79 -5.88 -5.21
N ASP A 137 5.38 -6.51 -6.31
CA ASP A 137 5.65 -7.91 -6.66
C ASP A 137 5.38 -8.92 -5.53
N LEU A 138 4.40 -8.65 -4.65
CA LEU A 138 4.14 -9.52 -3.50
C LEU A 138 3.54 -10.86 -3.95
N PRO A 139 3.84 -11.97 -3.24
CA PRO A 139 3.32 -13.29 -3.57
C PRO A 139 1.78 -13.31 -3.46
N ALA A 140 1.11 -14.11 -4.28
CA ALA A 140 -0.37 -14.15 -4.34
C ALA A 140 -1.07 -14.30 -2.96
N ALA A 141 -0.46 -15.06 -2.05
CA ALA A 141 -0.96 -15.36 -0.72
C ALA A 141 -0.45 -14.40 0.39
N PHE A 142 0.00 -13.19 0.03
CA PHE A 142 0.45 -12.21 1.01
C PHE A 142 -0.69 -11.80 1.95
N ARG A 143 -0.32 -11.51 3.20
CA ARG A 143 -1.22 -10.97 4.21
C ARG A 143 -1.11 -9.45 4.25
N VAL A 144 -2.21 -8.80 4.59
CA VAL A 144 -2.28 -7.36 4.88
C VAL A 144 -2.91 -7.08 6.23
N TRP A 145 -2.64 -5.88 6.73
CA TRP A 145 -3.24 -5.29 7.92
C TRP A 145 -3.92 -3.97 7.53
N VAL A 146 -5.16 -3.76 7.96
CA VAL A 146 -5.77 -2.43 7.90
C VAL A 146 -5.64 -1.77 9.26
N VAL A 147 -5.10 -0.55 9.27
CA VAL A 147 -4.85 0.29 10.45
C VAL A 147 -5.45 1.69 10.25
N ASP A 148 -5.66 2.39 11.36
CA ASP A 148 -6.14 3.79 11.41
C ASP A 148 -7.43 4.07 10.62
N ILE A 149 -8.55 3.38 10.97
CA ILE A 149 -9.90 3.54 10.38
C ILE A 149 -10.84 4.40 11.23
#